data_AF-A0A4S4HEZ5-F1
#
_entry.id   AF-A0A4S4HEZ5-F1
#
_cell.length_a   1.000
_cell.length_b   1.000
_cell.length_c   1.000
_cell.angle_alpha   90.00
_cell.angle_beta   90.00
_cell.angle_gamma   90.00
#
_symmetry.space_group_name_H-M   'P 1'
#
loop_
_entity.id
_entity.type
_entity.pdbx_description
1 polymer ?
#
loop_
_entity_poly.entity_id
_entity_poly.type
_entity_poly.pdbx_seq_one_letter_code
_entity_poly.pdbx_strand_id
1 'polypeptide(L)'
;MKAVCFYFQIHQPFRLKRYRFFDIGNDHYYYDDYSNEEIITRVAHKSYIPAAETLLRMIQESKGAFRCALSISGTALEQCEQYVPEFIDLLKKLAETGKVEFLAETYAHSLSSLTDPEEFREQVKLHDAKIYELFGQRPKIFRNTELVYCDDIAPMIYDMGYKGCITEGAKHILGWKSPDYVYAAAACPKLKLLLKNDKLSDDISFRFSNPSWEAYPLTADKYIDWIAQTPAENQIVNLFMSLETFGELQPRESGIFQFLEALPRFAAERGIDFWTPSEVVSKCKAVDTLEVLHPISWADEARDISAWLGNKLQNEAFQKLYSVSERVRLCSDRRLKQDWQYLQGSDHFFYMSTKHMADGAAHAMFSPYETPFEAFTNYMNVLADFIVRVEEQYPLSIENEELNSLLTTIRNQATEIEALNKEVTSMRNNLEHYNEEHALREATKETPEQKTDEKKVAKKKTTVKKATKKASKTK
;
A
#
# COMPACT_ATOMS: atom_id res chain seq x y z
N MET A 1 -8.52 27.49 -4.88
CA MET A 1 -9.33 26.32 -5.29
C MET A 1 -9.16 25.28 -4.21
N LYS A 2 -10.26 24.74 -3.71
CA LYS A 2 -10.29 23.78 -2.61
C LYS A 2 -10.68 22.41 -3.16
N ALA A 3 -10.11 21.36 -2.60
CA ALA A 3 -10.43 20.00 -3.01
C ALA A 3 -10.59 19.08 -1.79
N VAL A 4 -11.23 17.94 -2.02
CA VAL A 4 -11.29 16.80 -1.11
C VAL A 4 -10.39 15.69 -1.67
N CYS A 5 -9.53 15.15 -0.82
CA CYS A 5 -8.79 13.92 -1.09
C CYS A 5 -9.47 12.79 -0.35
N PHE A 6 -10.17 11.92 -1.07
CA PHE A 6 -10.90 10.79 -0.49
C PHE A 6 -10.09 9.51 -0.72
N TYR A 7 -9.74 8.77 0.34
CA TYR A 7 -9.28 7.39 0.19
C TYR A 7 -9.96 6.46 1.20
N PHE A 8 -10.10 5.19 0.80
CA PHE A 8 -10.62 4.13 1.66
C PHE A 8 -9.62 3.00 1.85
N GLN A 9 -9.48 2.53 3.08
CA GLN A 9 -8.74 1.32 3.41
C GLN A 9 -9.66 0.10 3.34
N ILE A 10 -9.14 -1.00 2.82
CA ILE A 10 -9.72 -2.34 2.91
C ILE A 10 -8.65 -3.26 3.49
N HIS A 11 -8.95 -3.90 4.61
CA HIS A 11 -8.04 -4.84 5.23
C HIS A 11 -8.81 -5.98 5.90
N GLN A 12 -8.28 -7.20 5.74
CA GLN A 12 -8.70 -8.39 6.48
C GLN A 12 -7.47 -9.25 6.77
N PRO A 13 -7.25 -9.68 8.03
CA PRO A 13 -6.19 -10.61 8.37
C PRO A 13 -6.60 -12.05 8.07
N PHE A 14 -5.62 -12.95 7.96
CA PHE A 14 -5.86 -14.38 8.07
C PHE A 14 -5.93 -14.76 9.55
N ARG A 15 -7.15 -15.04 10.04
CA ARG A 15 -7.38 -15.39 11.44
C ARG A 15 -6.76 -16.74 11.75
N LEU A 16 -6.16 -16.82 12.94
CA LEU A 16 -5.61 -18.07 13.45
C LEU A 16 -6.73 -18.93 14.02
N LYS A 17 -6.71 -20.22 13.71
CA LYS A 17 -7.53 -21.19 14.43
C LYS A 17 -7.06 -21.30 15.86
N ARG A 18 -7.89 -21.91 16.71
CA ARG A 18 -7.47 -22.27 18.06
C ARG A 18 -6.32 -23.28 18.00
N TYR A 19 -5.17 -22.88 18.52
CA TYR A 19 -3.90 -23.59 18.45
C TYR A 19 -3.32 -23.76 19.85
N ARG A 20 -3.24 -25.01 20.30
CA ARG A 20 -2.86 -25.38 21.67
C ARG A 20 -1.43 -25.87 21.70
N PHE A 21 -0.87 -25.92 22.90
CA PHE A 21 0.48 -26.44 23.13
C PHE A 21 0.74 -27.83 22.51
N PHE A 22 -0.25 -28.73 22.55
CA PHE A 22 -0.12 -30.09 21.98
C PHE A 22 -0.10 -30.12 20.44
N ASP A 23 -0.51 -29.04 19.79
CA ASP A 23 -0.55 -28.95 18.33
C ASP A 23 0.86 -28.60 17.77
N ILE A 24 1.74 -28.04 18.61
CA ILE A 24 3.15 -27.72 18.28
C ILE A 24 3.91 -29.00 17.87
N GLY A 25 4.55 -28.96 16.70
CA GLY A 25 5.29 -30.06 16.10
C GLY A 25 4.40 -31.11 15.40
N ASN A 26 3.07 -30.99 15.50
CA ASN A 26 2.12 -31.96 14.95
C ASN A 26 1.23 -31.37 13.85
N ASP A 27 0.92 -30.07 13.91
CA ASP A 27 0.01 -29.40 12.99
C ASP A 27 0.60 -28.06 12.53
N HIS A 28 1.01 -27.98 11.26
CA HIS A 28 1.64 -26.80 10.69
C HIS A 28 0.66 -25.88 9.93
N TYR A 29 -0.65 -26.12 10.07
CA TYR A 29 -1.69 -25.28 9.46
C TYR A 29 -2.34 -24.39 10.52
N TYR A 30 -2.17 -23.07 10.42
CA TYR A 30 -2.56 -22.17 11.52
C TYR A 30 -3.89 -21.45 11.35
N TYR A 31 -4.50 -21.46 10.16
CA TYR A 31 -5.58 -20.53 9.85
C TYR A 31 -6.97 -21.13 10.04
N ASP A 32 -7.93 -20.27 10.38
CA ASP A 32 -9.35 -20.60 10.45
C ASP A 32 -10.03 -20.22 9.13
N ASP A 33 -10.00 -21.15 8.16
CA ASP A 33 -10.53 -20.92 6.82
C ASP A 33 -12.03 -20.64 6.84
N TYR A 34 -12.78 -21.27 7.75
CA TYR A 34 -14.21 -21.07 7.88
C TYR A 34 -14.51 -19.62 8.31
N SER A 35 -13.88 -19.17 9.40
CA SER A 35 -14.06 -17.79 9.89
C SER A 35 -13.56 -16.77 8.87
N ASN A 36 -12.45 -17.04 8.17
CA ASN A 36 -11.94 -16.14 7.14
C ASN A 36 -12.93 -16.01 5.97
N GLU A 37 -13.41 -17.12 5.42
CA GLU A 37 -14.41 -17.15 4.34
C GLU A 37 -15.72 -16.47 4.75
N GLU A 38 -16.26 -16.82 5.93
CA GLU A 38 -17.53 -16.27 6.41
C GLU A 38 -17.45 -14.75 6.56
N ILE A 39 -16.39 -14.24 7.20
CA ILE A 39 -16.27 -12.82 7.52
C ILE A 39 -16.02 -12.01 6.24
N ILE A 40 -15.08 -12.40 5.38
CA ILE A 40 -14.81 -11.64 4.15
C ILE A 40 -16.04 -11.61 3.25
N THR A 41 -16.75 -12.73 3.10
CA THR A 41 -17.95 -12.82 2.27
C THR A 41 -19.05 -11.90 2.82
N ARG A 42 -19.30 -11.96 4.13
CA ARG A 42 -20.30 -11.11 4.79
C ARG A 42 -19.97 -9.63 4.65
N VAL A 43 -18.74 -9.23 4.97
CA VAL A 43 -18.32 -7.82 4.90
C VAL A 43 -18.32 -7.32 3.46
N ALA A 44 -17.90 -8.14 2.49
CA ALA A 44 -17.91 -7.75 1.09
C ALA A 44 -19.32 -7.46 0.56
N HIS A 45 -20.31 -8.33 0.84
CA HIS A 45 -21.69 -8.10 0.40
C HIS A 45 -22.40 -6.98 1.16
N LYS A 46 -22.09 -6.80 2.45
CA LYS A 46 -22.71 -5.75 3.26
C LYS A 46 -22.10 -4.38 3.01
N SER A 47 -20.79 -4.32 2.71
CA SER A 47 -20.03 -3.08 2.62
C SER A 47 -19.26 -2.92 1.31
N TYR A 48 -18.25 -3.74 1.03
CA TYR A 48 -17.29 -3.44 -0.04
C TYR A 48 -17.93 -3.33 -1.43
N ILE A 49 -18.78 -4.29 -1.81
CA ILE A 49 -19.44 -4.32 -3.11
C ILE A 49 -20.40 -3.13 -3.24
N PRO A 50 -21.38 -2.91 -2.32
CA PRO A 50 -22.24 -1.73 -2.38
C PRO A 50 -21.49 -0.40 -2.41
N ALA A 51 -20.40 -0.28 -1.64
CA ALA A 51 -19.59 0.93 -1.60
C ALA A 51 -18.88 1.15 -2.94
N ALA A 52 -18.21 0.13 -3.49
CA ALA A 52 -17.53 0.22 -4.77
C ALA A 52 -18.50 0.49 -5.93
N GLU A 53 -19.71 -0.09 -5.92
CA GLU A 53 -20.76 0.26 -6.89
C GLU A 53 -21.18 1.72 -6.77
N THR A 54 -21.30 2.23 -5.55
CA THR A 54 -21.62 3.64 -5.29
C THR A 54 -20.52 4.57 -5.79
N LEU A 55 -19.25 4.24 -5.53
CA LEU A 55 -18.10 4.97 -6.08
C LEU A 55 -18.12 4.99 -7.61
N LEU A 56 -18.45 3.86 -8.25
CA LEU A 56 -18.56 3.78 -9.70
C LEU A 56 -19.67 4.69 -10.25
N ARG A 57 -20.85 4.69 -9.61
CA ARG A 57 -21.95 5.61 -9.98
C ARG A 57 -21.55 7.07 -9.81
N MET A 58 -20.92 7.42 -8.68
CA MET A 58 -20.43 8.78 -8.44
C MET A 58 -19.45 9.24 -9.53
N ILE A 59 -18.53 8.38 -9.97
CA ILE A 59 -17.61 8.66 -11.08
C ILE A 59 -18.37 8.91 -12.38
N GLN A 60 -19.35 8.07 -12.70
CA GLN A 60 -20.12 8.15 -13.94
C GLN A 60 -21.02 9.39 -13.99
N GLU A 61 -21.79 9.64 -12.93
CA GLU A 61 -22.74 10.76 -12.84
C GLU A 61 -22.03 12.11 -12.82
N SER A 62 -20.88 12.19 -12.13
CA SER A 62 -20.04 13.38 -12.13
C SER A 62 -19.19 13.53 -13.40
N LYS A 63 -19.33 12.63 -14.38
CA LYS A 63 -18.54 12.59 -15.62
C LYS A 63 -17.01 12.61 -15.36
N GLY A 64 -16.59 11.92 -14.31
CA GLY A 64 -15.19 11.79 -13.89
C GLY A 64 -14.62 13.00 -13.13
N ALA A 65 -15.47 13.90 -12.64
CA ALA A 65 -15.06 14.95 -11.71
C ALA A 65 -14.81 14.38 -10.31
N PHE A 66 -15.61 13.43 -9.84
CA PHE A 66 -15.32 12.67 -8.64
C PHE A 66 -14.17 11.69 -8.87
N ARG A 67 -13.24 11.66 -7.91
CA ARG A 67 -12.03 10.83 -7.90
C ARG A 67 -11.72 10.43 -6.47
N CYS A 68 -11.14 9.26 -6.29
CA CYS A 68 -10.76 8.76 -4.97
C CYS A 68 -9.56 7.83 -5.08
N ALA A 69 -9.13 7.30 -3.94
CA ALA A 69 -8.13 6.26 -3.87
C ALA A 69 -8.58 5.08 -2.99
N LEU A 70 -7.96 3.93 -3.21
CA LEU A 70 -8.17 2.71 -2.43
C LEU A 70 -6.81 2.17 -1.97
N SER A 71 -6.68 1.92 -0.66
CA SER A 71 -5.60 1.09 -0.11
C SER A 71 -6.19 -0.27 0.24
N ILE A 72 -5.63 -1.34 -0.31
CA ILE A 72 -6.12 -2.71 -0.07
C ILE A 72 -4.91 -3.55 0.28
N SER A 73 -4.84 -4.07 1.51
CA SER A 73 -3.72 -4.94 1.92
C SER A 73 -3.61 -6.18 1.03
N GLY A 74 -2.40 -6.74 0.89
CA GLY A 74 -2.18 -7.97 0.13
C GLY A 74 -3.03 -9.15 0.62
N THR A 75 -3.11 -9.33 1.95
CA THR A 75 -3.96 -10.39 2.55
C THR A 75 -5.44 -10.23 2.21
N ALA A 76 -5.95 -9.00 2.18
CA ALA A 76 -7.34 -8.75 1.76
C ALA A 76 -7.54 -9.05 0.26
N LEU A 77 -6.57 -8.71 -0.60
CA LEU A 77 -6.64 -9.05 -2.03
C LEU A 77 -6.70 -10.57 -2.22
N GLU A 78 -5.85 -11.33 -1.52
CA GLU A 78 -5.86 -12.80 -1.58
C GLU A 78 -7.20 -13.39 -1.13
N GLN A 79 -7.73 -12.92 0.01
CA GLN A 79 -9.04 -13.36 0.48
C GLN A 79 -10.16 -13.00 -0.51
N CYS A 80 -10.14 -11.81 -1.10
CA CYS A 80 -11.11 -11.44 -2.12
C CYS A 80 -10.99 -12.30 -3.38
N GLU A 81 -9.78 -12.62 -3.86
CA GLU A 81 -9.58 -13.52 -4.99
C GLU A 81 -10.13 -14.92 -4.71
N GLN A 82 -9.96 -15.41 -3.49
CA GLN A 82 -10.36 -16.75 -3.09
C GLN A 82 -11.86 -16.87 -2.84
N TYR A 83 -12.46 -15.91 -2.14
CA TYR A 83 -13.80 -16.05 -1.58
C TYR A 83 -14.84 -15.12 -2.20
N VAL A 84 -14.42 -13.97 -2.77
CA VAL A 84 -15.34 -12.95 -3.33
C VAL A 84 -14.80 -12.36 -4.64
N PRO A 85 -14.53 -13.18 -5.68
CA PRO A 85 -13.86 -12.74 -6.90
C PRO A 85 -14.66 -11.66 -7.67
N GLU A 86 -15.98 -11.60 -7.51
CA GLU A 86 -16.81 -10.55 -8.08
C GLU A 86 -16.46 -9.15 -7.57
N PHE A 87 -15.90 -9.04 -6.35
CA PHE A 87 -15.41 -7.77 -5.83
C PHE A 87 -14.12 -7.34 -6.54
N ILE A 88 -13.22 -8.28 -6.84
CA ILE A 88 -12.03 -8.00 -7.65
C ILE A 88 -12.42 -7.49 -9.04
N ASP A 89 -13.44 -8.08 -9.68
CA ASP A 89 -13.95 -7.61 -10.97
C ASP A 89 -14.53 -6.19 -10.89
N LEU A 90 -15.17 -5.84 -9.78
CA LEU A 90 -15.66 -4.48 -9.55
C LEU A 90 -14.51 -3.48 -9.33
N LEU A 91 -13.47 -3.88 -8.60
CA LEU A 91 -12.24 -3.07 -8.45
C LEU A 91 -11.53 -2.84 -9.78
N LYS A 92 -11.50 -3.84 -10.67
CA LYS A 92 -10.99 -3.68 -12.05
C LYS A 92 -11.81 -2.65 -12.83
N LYS A 93 -13.14 -2.70 -12.76
CA LYS A 93 -14.01 -1.69 -13.38
C LYS A 93 -13.72 -0.28 -12.85
N LEU A 94 -13.50 -0.15 -11.53
CA LEU A 94 -13.09 1.13 -10.93
C LEU A 94 -11.72 1.58 -11.46
N ALA A 95 -10.75 0.68 -11.58
CA ALA A 95 -9.44 0.96 -12.15
C ALA A 95 -9.53 1.47 -13.60
N GLU A 96 -10.35 0.81 -14.43
CA GLU A 96 -10.56 1.13 -15.85
C GLU A 96 -11.14 2.54 -16.07
N THR A 97 -11.84 3.11 -15.08
CA THR A 97 -12.33 4.50 -15.17
C THR A 97 -11.19 5.52 -15.27
N GLY A 98 -9.99 5.17 -14.79
CA GLY A 98 -8.87 6.09 -14.62
C GLY A 98 -9.13 7.21 -13.59
N LYS A 99 -10.14 7.05 -12.72
CA LYS A 99 -10.53 8.01 -11.66
C LYS A 99 -10.31 7.48 -10.25
N VAL A 100 -9.89 6.22 -10.12
CA VAL A 100 -9.51 5.59 -8.85
C VAL A 100 -8.02 5.27 -8.88
N GLU A 101 -7.30 5.76 -7.87
CA GLU A 101 -5.88 5.46 -7.63
C GLU A 101 -5.74 4.34 -6.60
N PHE A 102 -4.94 3.32 -6.89
CA PHE A 102 -4.57 2.30 -5.90
C PHE A 102 -3.27 2.68 -5.20
N LEU A 103 -3.28 2.63 -3.86
CA LEU A 103 -2.16 3.03 -3.01
C LEU A 103 -1.26 1.83 -2.68
N ALA A 104 0.00 2.14 -2.34
CA ALA A 104 0.96 1.16 -1.84
C ALA A 104 0.83 1.02 -0.33
N GLU A 105 1.05 -0.20 0.17
CA GLU A 105 1.10 -0.56 1.57
C GLU A 105 1.97 -1.82 1.76
N THR A 106 2.19 -2.28 3.00
CA THR A 106 2.75 -3.60 3.25
C THR A 106 1.78 -4.71 2.83
N TYR A 107 2.31 -5.82 2.30
CA TYR A 107 1.50 -6.96 1.86
C TYR A 107 0.66 -7.56 2.99
N ALA A 108 1.29 -7.78 4.14
CA ALA A 108 0.66 -8.44 5.28
C ALA A 108 -0.10 -7.48 6.20
N HIS A 109 -0.19 -6.19 5.87
CA HIS A 109 -0.64 -5.17 6.81
C HIS A 109 0.19 -5.21 8.11
N SER A 110 1.51 -5.30 7.94
CA SER A 110 2.47 -5.53 9.01
C SER A 110 3.06 -4.25 9.59
N LEU A 111 3.59 -4.37 10.80
CA LEU A 111 4.35 -3.32 11.48
C LEU A 111 5.86 -3.39 11.19
N SER A 112 6.27 -4.04 10.10
CA SER A 112 7.68 -4.28 9.73
C SER A 112 8.50 -2.99 9.62
N SER A 113 7.88 -1.88 9.18
CA SER A 113 8.50 -0.56 9.10
C SER A 113 9.11 -0.06 10.44
N LEU A 114 8.70 -0.61 11.58
CA LEU A 114 9.19 -0.22 12.90
C LEU A 114 10.46 -0.95 13.32
N THR A 115 10.81 -2.10 12.71
CA THR A 115 11.88 -2.96 13.22
C THR A 115 12.72 -3.68 12.17
N ASP A 116 12.20 -3.91 10.97
CA ASP A 116 12.90 -4.67 9.93
C ASP A 116 12.73 -3.98 8.56
N PRO A 117 13.63 -3.04 8.22
CA PRO A 117 13.59 -2.28 6.96
C PRO A 117 13.66 -3.14 5.69
N GLU A 118 14.32 -4.30 5.74
CA GLU A 118 14.43 -5.21 4.60
C GLU A 118 13.11 -5.94 4.36
N GLU A 119 12.51 -6.48 5.42
CA GLU A 119 11.18 -7.09 5.35
C GLU A 119 10.12 -6.08 4.92
N PHE A 120 10.19 -4.84 5.44
CA PHE A 120 9.31 -3.76 5.03
C PHE A 120 9.39 -3.50 3.51
N ARG A 121 10.61 -3.36 2.96
CA ARG A 121 10.82 -3.17 1.51
C ARG A 121 10.29 -4.34 0.68
N GLU A 122 10.53 -5.58 1.11
CA GLU A 122 10.06 -6.76 0.38
C GLU A 122 8.53 -6.84 0.37
N GLN A 123 7.87 -6.63 1.51
CA GLN A 123 6.40 -6.63 1.57
C GLN A 123 5.78 -5.55 0.67
N VAL A 124 6.34 -4.35 0.67
CA VAL A 124 5.86 -3.25 -0.18
C VAL A 124 6.04 -3.59 -1.66
N LYS A 125 7.19 -4.16 -2.03
CA LYS A 125 7.45 -4.60 -3.40
C LYS A 125 6.50 -5.69 -3.87
N LEU A 126 6.20 -6.68 -3.01
CA LEU A 126 5.24 -7.74 -3.30
C LEU A 126 3.82 -7.17 -3.47
N HIS A 127 3.47 -6.19 -2.63
CA HIS A 127 2.18 -5.50 -2.69
C HIS A 127 2.02 -4.72 -4.00
N ASP A 128 3.00 -3.91 -4.35
CA ASP A 128 3.04 -3.17 -5.62
C ASP A 128 2.91 -4.09 -6.84
N ALA A 129 3.59 -5.23 -6.80
CA ALA A 129 3.49 -6.24 -7.86
C ALA A 129 2.07 -6.79 -7.98
N LYS A 130 1.41 -7.08 -6.85
CA LYS A 130 0.04 -7.60 -6.83
C LYS A 130 -0.99 -6.56 -7.31
N ILE A 131 -0.83 -5.30 -6.91
CA ILE A 131 -1.67 -4.19 -7.42
C ILE A 131 -1.52 -4.05 -8.93
N TYR A 132 -0.29 -4.12 -9.45
CA TYR A 132 -0.05 -4.05 -10.89
C TYR A 132 -0.63 -5.25 -11.64
N GLU A 133 -0.47 -6.46 -11.11
CA GLU A 133 -1.03 -7.69 -11.66
C GLU A 133 -2.56 -7.61 -11.80
N LEU A 134 -3.25 -7.17 -10.73
CA LEU A 134 -4.70 -7.15 -10.70
C LEU A 134 -5.33 -5.97 -11.45
N PHE A 135 -4.73 -4.78 -11.35
CA PHE A 135 -5.37 -3.52 -11.75
C PHE A 135 -4.59 -2.74 -12.81
N GLY A 136 -3.39 -3.20 -13.22
CA GLY A 136 -2.55 -2.54 -14.22
C GLY A 136 -2.00 -1.18 -13.78
N GLN A 137 -2.16 -0.81 -12.51
CA GLN A 137 -1.66 0.45 -11.94
C GLN A 137 -0.39 0.21 -11.14
N ARG A 138 0.55 1.14 -11.20
CA ARG A 138 1.69 1.19 -10.27
C ARG A 138 1.42 2.25 -9.22
N PRO A 139 1.35 1.89 -7.93
CA PRO A 139 1.19 2.86 -6.86
C PRO A 139 2.26 3.95 -6.91
N LYS A 140 1.87 5.17 -6.53
CA LYS A 140 2.75 6.35 -6.51
C LYS A 140 2.83 7.02 -5.14
N ILE A 141 1.84 6.73 -4.30
CA ILE A 141 1.66 7.27 -2.96
C ILE A 141 1.63 6.11 -2.00
N PHE A 142 2.38 6.26 -0.92
CA PHE A 142 2.49 5.26 0.12
C PHE A 142 1.50 5.54 1.25
N ARG A 143 0.79 4.52 1.68
CA ARG A 143 -0.03 4.51 2.90
C ARG A 143 0.52 3.38 3.74
N ASN A 144 1.24 3.72 4.79
CA ASN A 144 1.75 2.68 5.68
C ASN A 144 0.60 2.06 6.49
N THR A 145 0.82 0.83 6.94
CA THR A 145 -0.07 0.11 7.83
C THR A 145 -0.46 0.99 9.00
N GLU A 146 -1.78 1.11 9.22
CA GLU A 146 -2.36 1.90 10.31
C GLU A 146 -1.94 3.38 10.34
N LEU A 147 -1.57 3.93 9.18
CA LEU A 147 -1.04 5.29 9.06
C LEU A 147 0.23 5.53 9.89
N VAL A 148 0.97 4.46 10.21
CA VAL A 148 2.19 4.52 11.01
C VAL A 148 3.26 5.35 10.30
N TYR A 149 3.72 6.40 10.98
CA TYR A 149 4.77 7.29 10.47
C TYR A 149 5.64 7.83 11.60
N CYS A 150 6.92 7.94 11.32
CA CYS A 150 7.87 8.82 12.00
C CYS A 150 8.95 9.22 10.98
N ASP A 151 9.80 10.16 11.36
CA ASP A 151 10.85 10.66 10.49
C ASP A 151 11.89 9.60 10.07
N ASP A 152 12.07 8.54 10.86
CA ASP A 152 12.92 7.39 10.47
C ASP A 152 12.36 6.60 9.28
N ILE A 153 11.02 6.61 9.10
CA ILE A 153 10.34 5.89 8.01
C ILE A 153 10.37 6.68 6.70
N ALA A 154 10.47 8.02 6.76
CA ALA A 154 10.40 8.87 5.57
C ALA A 154 11.48 8.57 4.51
N PRO A 155 12.77 8.40 4.85
CA PRO A 155 13.78 7.99 3.88
C PRO A 155 13.46 6.63 3.24
N MET A 156 13.02 5.65 4.03
CA MET A 156 12.68 4.32 3.54
C MET A 156 11.57 4.37 2.46
N ILE A 157 10.52 5.16 2.71
CA ILE A 157 9.43 5.38 1.75
C ILE A 157 9.96 6.06 0.47
N TYR A 158 10.79 7.08 0.62
CA TYR A 158 11.30 7.83 -0.53
C TYR A 158 12.23 6.99 -1.41
N ASP A 159 13.09 6.16 -0.79
CA ASP A 159 14.05 5.29 -1.47
C ASP A 159 13.36 4.18 -2.26
N MET A 160 12.17 3.74 -1.84
CA MET A 160 11.30 2.85 -2.63
C MET A 160 10.67 3.54 -3.85
N GLY A 161 10.80 4.87 -3.98
CA GLY A 161 10.39 5.64 -5.16
C GLY A 161 9.14 6.49 -4.97
N TYR A 162 8.44 6.37 -3.84
CA TYR A 162 7.22 7.14 -3.57
C TYR A 162 7.52 8.62 -3.35
N LYS A 163 6.55 9.47 -3.74
CA LYS A 163 6.68 10.94 -3.65
C LYS A 163 5.72 11.57 -2.64
N GLY A 164 4.78 10.78 -2.13
CA GLY A 164 3.96 11.17 -1.00
C GLY A 164 3.69 10.01 -0.06
N CYS A 165 3.49 10.36 1.21
CA CYS A 165 3.03 9.46 2.26
C CYS A 165 1.75 10.02 2.86
N ILE A 166 0.78 9.13 3.09
CA ILE A 166 -0.42 9.43 3.84
C ILE A 166 -0.20 9.00 5.30
N THR A 167 -0.50 9.89 6.26
CA THR A 167 -0.38 9.59 7.69
C THR A 167 -1.42 10.37 8.52
N GLU A 168 -1.40 10.21 9.84
CA GLU A 168 -2.36 10.80 10.77
C GLU A 168 -2.08 12.29 11.02
N GLY A 169 -3.14 13.11 11.02
CA GLY A 169 -3.10 14.50 11.47
C GLY A 169 -3.19 14.62 12.99
N ALA A 170 -2.30 13.96 13.72
CA ALA A 170 -2.40 13.86 15.17
C ALA A 170 -2.27 15.26 15.82
N LYS A 171 -3.23 15.63 16.68
CA LYS A 171 -3.28 16.98 17.30
C LYS A 171 -2.00 17.34 18.06
N HIS A 172 -1.40 16.36 18.73
CA HIS A 172 -0.16 16.55 19.48
C HIS A 172 1.07 16.79 18.58
N ILE A 173 1.01 16.40 17.30
CA ILE A 173 2.03 16.71 16.28
C ILE A 173 1.74 18.04 15.59
N LEU A 174 0.47 18.27 15.24
CA LEU A 174 0.07 19.47 14.51
C LEU A 174 0.24 20.75 15.34
N GLY A 175 -0.09 20.72 16.63
CA GLY A 175 -0.11 21.92 17.46
C GLY A 175 -1.07 22.96 16.88
N TRP A 176 -0.52 24.06 16.34
CA TRP A 176 -1.31 25.11 15.67
C TRP A 176 -1.47 24.90 14.15
N LYS A 177 -0.78 23.91 13.57
CA LYS A 177 -0.86 23.53 12.16
C LYS A 177 -2.22 22.86 11.84
N SER A 178 -2.56 22.74 10.57
CA SER A 178 -3.82 22.13 10.11
C SER A 178 -3.55 20.86 9.30
N PRO A 179 -4.38 19.81 9.41
CA PRO A 179 -4.25 18.61 8.55
C PRO A 179 -4.63 18.89 7.08
N ASP A 180 -5.20 20.06 6.79
CA ASP A 180 -5.72 20.43 5.47
C ASP A 180 -4.66 21.06 4.53
N TYR A 181 -3.39 20.88 4.88
CA TYR A 181 -2.25 21.28 4.07
C TYR A 181 -1.40 20.08 3.69
N VAL A 182 -0.56 20.28 2.68
CA VAL A 182 0.52 19.34 2.37
C VAL A 182 1.78 19.81 3.10
N TYR A 183 2.46 18.88 3.76
CA TYR A 183 3.74 19.13 4.43
C TYR A 183 4.87 18.41 3.72
N ALA A 184 6.11 18.80 3.98
CA ALA A 184 7.29 18.01 3.65
C ALA A 184 7.73 17.22 4.88
N ALA A 185 8.16 15.98 4.71
CA ALA A 185 8.77 15.20 5.79
C ALA A 185 10.08 15.87 6.25
N ALA A 186 10.28 16.05 7.55
CA ALA A 186 11.47 16.73 8.06
C ALA A 186 12.77 15.98 7.69
N ALA A 187 12.81 14.66 7.90
CA ALA A 187 13.98 13.83 7.56
C ALA A 187 14.17 13.61 6.05
N CYS A 188 13.13 13.82 5.23
CA CYS A 188 13.22 13.71 3.77
C CYS A 188 12.34 14.76 3.07
N PRO A 189 12.80 16.02 2.91
CA PRO A 189 11.98 17.12 2.41
C PRO A 189 11.40 16.95 0.99
N LYS A 190 11.88 15.94 0.24
CA LYS A 190 11.36 15.58 -1.08
C LYS A 190 10.11 14.69 -1.01
N LEU A 191 9.82 14.09 0.15
CA LEU A 191 8.60 13.33 0.41
C LEU A 191 7.54 14.28 0.96
N LYS A 192 6.36 14.30 0.31
CA LYS A 192 5.22 15.10 0.78
C LYS A 192 4.32 14.27 1.72
N LEU A 193 3.77 14.90 2.74
CA LEU A 193 2.87 14.29 3.70
C LEU A 193 1.44 14.81 3.51
N LEU A 194 0.49 13.89 3.42
CA LEU A 194 -0.95 14.15 3.44
C LEU A 194 -1.49 13.62 4.76
N LEU A 195 -2.10 14.52 5.55
CA LEU A 195 -2.50 14.22 6.92
C LEU A 195 -4.00 13.98 6.98
N LYS A 196 -4.44 12.86 7.55
CA LYS A 196 -5.86 12.60 7.81
C LYS A 196 -6.46 13.76 8.61
N ASN A 197 -7.58 14.31 8.13
CA ASN A 197 -8.43 15.17 8.95
C ASN A 197 -9.29 14.26 9.85
N ASP A 198 -8.80 14.03 11.07
CA ASP A 198 -9.38 13.09 12.05
C ASP A 198 -10.85 13.42 12.32
N LYS A 199 -11.15 14.69 12.62
CA LYS A 199 -12.50 15.14 12.96
C LYS A 199 -13.49 14.84 11.83
N LEU A 200 -13.20 15.32 10.62
CA LEU A 200 -14.13 15.19 9.50
C LEU A 200 -14.26 13.75 9.01
N SER A 201 -13.19 12.95 9.09
CA SER A 201 -13.24 11.52 8.76
C SER A 201 -14.07 10.75 9.79
N ASP A 202 -13.80 10.96 11.08
CA ASP A 202 -14.46 10.27 12.20
C ASP A 202 -15.94 10.68 12.34
N ASP A 203 -16.32 11.89 11.90
CA ASP A 203 -17.71 12.33 11.80
C ASP A 203 -18.53 11.41 10.86
N ILE A 204 -17.93 10.93 9.77
CA ILE A 204 -18.55 9.96 8.86
C ILE A 204 -18.45 8.55 9.47
N SER A 205 -17.27 8.13 9.91
CA SER A 205 -17.04 6.75 10.33
C SER A 205 -17.77 6.35 11.60
N PHE A 206 -17.88 7.25 12.59
CA PHE A 206 -18.37 6.91 13.93
C PHE A 206 -19.61 7.69 14.35
N ARG A 207 -19.80 8.93 13.88
CA ARG A 207 -20.89 9.81 14.37
C ARG A 207 -22.09 9.90 13.45
N PHE A 208 -21.99 9.41 12.21
CA PHE A 208 -23.00 9.59 11.17
C PHE A 208 -24.42 9.18 11.61
N SER A 209 -24.56 8.02 12.25
CA SER A 209 -25.84 7.50 12.74
C SER A 209 -26.12 7.78 14.23
N ASN A 210 -25.36 8.66 14.88
CA ASN A 210 -25.50 8.93 16.31
C ASN A 210 -26.51 10.08 16.57
N PRO A 211 -27.75 9.81 17.02
CA PRO A 211 -28.76 10.83 17.26
C PRO A 211 -28.46 11.75 18.44
N SER A 212 -27.52 11.38 19.31
CA SER A 212 -27.08 12.20 20.44
C SER A 212 -25.94 13.15 20.08
N TRP A 213 -25.36 13.03 18.89
CA TRP A 213 -24.36 13.99 18.41
C TRP A 213 -25.05 15.29 17.98
N GLU A 214 -24.55 16.43 18.46
CA GLU A 214 -25.13 17.76 18.20
C GLU A 214 -25.31 18.05 16.69
N ALA A 215 -24.45 17.48 15.86
CA ALA A 215 -24.52 17.68 14.43
C ALA A 215 -25.38 16.64 13.68
N TYR A 216 -26.12 15.77 14.38
CA TYR A 216 -27.06 14.85 13.76
C TYR A 216 -28.37 15.56 13.33
N PRO A 217 -28.97 15.23 12.17
CA PRO A 217 -28.45 14.31 11.16
C PRO A 217 -27.31 14.93 10.33
N LEU A 218 -26.38 14.09 9.90
CA LEU A 218 -25.31 14.51 8.99
C LEU A 218 -25.77 14.35 7.53
N THR A 219 -25.99 15.47 6.85
CA THR A 219 -26.34 15.50 5.42
C THR A 219 -25.13 15.89 4.57
N ALA A 220 -25.11 15.46 3.31
CA ALA A 220 -24.03 15.80 2.38
C ALA A 220 -23.91 17.32 2.17
N ASP A 221 -25.04 18.03 2.10
CA ASP A 221 -25.09 19.49 1.99
C ASP A 221 -24.36 20.17 3.15
N LYS A 222 -24.75 19.81 4.38
CA LYS A 222 -24.16 20.31 5.62
C LYS A 222 -22.67 19.98 5.73
N TYR A 223 -22.29 18.76 5.36
CA TYR A 223 -20.90 18.31 5.45
C TYR A 223 -20.00 19.04 4.45
N ILE A 224 -20.45 19.21 3.20
CA ILE A 224 -19.70 20.01 2.22
C ILE A 224 -19.71 21.50 2.60
N ASP A 225 -20.76 22.03 3.22
CA ASP A 225 -20.76 23.40 3.76
C ASP A 225 -19.64 23.61 4.79
N TRP A 226 -19.43 22.66 5.69
CA TRP A 226 -18.31 22.74 6.64
C TRP A 226 -16.96 22.81 5.92
N ILE A 227 -16.77 22.00 4.87
CA ILE A 227 -15.56 22.01 4.05
C ILE A 227 -15.43 23.34 3.30
N ALA A 228 -16.51 23.86 2.73
CA ALA A 228 -16.51 25.14 2.02
C ALA A 228 -16.10 26.30 2.94
N GLN A 229 -16.55 26.28 4.20
CA GLN A 229 -16.31 27.30 5.21
C GLN A 229 -14.91 27.25 5.85
N THR A 230 -14.10 26.22 5.60
CA THR A 230 -12.69 26.23 6.05
C THR A 230 -11.91 27.38 5.39
N PRO A 231 -10.81 27.87 5.98
CA PRO A 231 -10.02 28.96 5.41
C PRO A 231 -9.64 28.73 3.94
N ALA A 232 -9.52 29.80 3.16
CA ALA A 232 -9.25 29.69 1.72
C ALA A 232 -7.85 29.11 1.43
N GLU A 233 -6.94 29.26 2.40
CA GLU A 233 -5.60 28.71 2.41
C GLU A 233 -5.61 27.18 2.53
N ASN A 234 -6.64 26.59 3.17
CA ASN A 234 -6.80 25.14 3.30
C ASN A 234 -7.19 24.55 1.93
N GLN A 235 -6.16 24.18 1.16
CA GLN A 235 -6.31 23.74 -0.23
C GLN A 235 -6.91 22.34 -0.35
N ILE A 236 -6.70 21.47 0.63
CA ILE A 236 -7.06 20.07 0.55
C ILE A 236 -7.65 19.57 1.86
N VAL A 237 -8.80 18.89 1.81
CA VAL A 237 -9.35 18.18 2.98
C VAL A 237 -9.15 16.68 2.76
N ASN A 238 -8.32 16.08 3.60
CA ASN A 238 -7.94 14.67 3.53
C ASN A 238 -8.90 13.82 4.37
N LEU A 239 -9.76 13.06 3.71
CA LEU A 239 -10.80 12.25 4.35
C LEU A 239 -10.50 10.77 4.14
N PHE A 240 -9.95 10.17 5.19
CA PHE A 240 -9.27 8.88 5.15
C PHE A 240 -9.94 7.95 6.17
N MET A 241 -10.55 6.86 5.68
CA MET A 241 -11.34 5.95 6.51
C MET A 241 -11.31 4.53 5.96
N SER A 242 -11.83 3.56 6.70
CA SER A 242 -12.01 2.21 6.15
C SER A 242 -13.30 2.13 5.32
N LEU A 243 -13.32 1.31 4.27
CA LEU A 243 -14.48 1.15 3.39
C LEU A 243 -15.66 0.50 4.12
N GLU A 244 -15.36 -0.29 5.16
CA GLU A 244 -16.31 -0.85 6.13
C GLU A 244 -17.18 0.22 6.80
N THR A 245 -16.75 1.50 6.78
CA THR A 245 -17.61 2.63 7.16
C THR A 245 -18.98 2.56 6.48
N PHE A 246 -19.02 2.18 5.20
CA PHE A 246 -20.23 2.19 4.38
C PHE A 246 -20.86 0.80 4.36
N GLY A 247 -21.92 0.60 5.13
CA GLY A 247 -22.69 -0.65 5.20
C GLY A 247 -22.37 -1.52 6.41
N GLU A 248 -21.11 -1.56 6.87
CA GLU A 248 -20.73 -2.36 8.04
C GLU A 248 -20.83 -1.56 9.34
N LEU A 249 -20.04 -0.49 9.48
CA LEU A 249 -20.06 0.39 10.66
C LEU A 249 -21.29 1.31 10.66
N GLN A 250 -21.60 1.91 9.51
CA GLN A 250 -22.84 2.66 9.30
C GLN A 250 -23.78 1.79 8.45
N PRO A 251 -24.86 1.22 9.01
CA PRO A 251 -25.75 0.34 8.25
C PRO A 251 -26.38 1.03 7.05
N ARG A 252 -26.76 0.28 6.02
CA ARG A 252 -27.40 0.82 4.80
C ARG A 252 -28.63 1.67 5.13
N GLU A 253 -29.40 1.24 6.12
CA GLU A 253 -30.65 1.86 6.58
C GLU A 253 -30.42 3.25 7.21
N SER A 254 -29.19 3.55 7.63
CA SER A 254 -28.82 4.89 8.14
C SER A 254 -28.82 5.97 7.04
N GLY A 255 -28.84 5.57 5.76
CA GLY A 255 -28.74 6.51 4.64
C GLY A 255 -27.30 6.83 4.21
N ILE A 256 -26.30 6.13 4.75
CA ILE A 256 -24.88 6.42 4.50
C ILE A 256 -24.49 6.37 3.02
N PHE A 257 -25.09 5.46 2.24
CA PHE A 257 -24.81 5.37 0.80
C PHE A 257 -25.39 6.56 0.03
N GLN A 258 -26.59 7.03 0.39
CA GLN A 258 -27.20 8.21 -0.19
C GLN A 258 -26.42 9.48 0.19
N PHE A 259 -25.88 9.53 1.41
CA PHE A 259 -24.96 10.57 1.82
C PHE A 259 -23.71 10.58 0.93
N LEU A 260 -23.04 9.43 0.78
CA LEU A 260 -21.83 9.29 -0.03
C LEU A 260 -22.07 9.71 -1.48
N GLU A 261 -23.13 9.18 -2.09
CA GLU A 261 -23.51 9.44 -3.48
C GLU A 261 -23.83 10.92 -3.75
N ALA A 262 -24.33 11.65 -2.75
CA ALA A 262 -24.67 13.06 -2.89
C ALA A 262 -23.47 14.02 -2.77
N LEU A 263 -22.33 13.60 -2.20
CA LEU A 263 -21.16 14.47 -1.97
C LEU A 263 -20.68 15.19 -3.24
N PRO A 264 -20.53 14.53 -4.41
CA PRO A 264 -19.99 15.18 -5.60
C PRO A 264 -20.87 16.33 -6.11
N ARG A 265 -22.19 16.19 -6.01
CA ARG A 265 -23.14 17.23 -6.41
C ARG A 265 -22.98 18.48 -5.54
N PHE A 266 -23.03 18.31 -4.23
CA PHE A 266 -22.94 19.45 -3.29
C PHE A 266 -21.54 20.10 -3.31
N ALA A 267 -20.49 19.32 -3.54
CA ALA A 267 -19.13 19.84 -3.75
C ALA A 267 -19.04 20.71 -5.00
N ALA A 268 -19.63 20.26 -6.13
CA ALA A 268 -19.65 21.03 -7.37
C ALA A 268 -20.40 22.36 -7.22
N GLU A 269 -21.53 22.37 -6.50
CA GLU A 269 -22.31 23.59 -6.19
C GLU A 269 -21.48 24.64 -5.41
N ARG A 270 -20.47 24.20 -4.66
CA ARG A 270 -19.56 25.04 -3.86
C ARG A 270 -18.17 25.23 -4.48
N GLY A 271 -17.94 24.74 -5.69
CA GLY A 271 -16.66 24.84 -6.38
C GLY A 271 -15.52 24.06 -5.70
N ILE A 272 -15.86 22.92 -5.06
CA ILE A 272 -14.91 22.01 -4.43
C ILE A 272 -14.65 20.82 -5.37
N ASP A 273 -13.38 20.56 -5.65
CA ASP A 273 -12.95 19.44 -6.49
C ASP A 273 -12.71 18.16 -5.69
N PHE A 274 -12.57 17.03 -6.39
CA PHE A 274 -12.01 15.79 -5.84
C PHE A 274 -10.71 15.43 -6.54
N TRP A 275 -9.66 15.24 -5.76
CA TRP A 275 -8.33 14.88 -6.26
C TRP A 275 -7.88 13.56 -5.64
N THR A 276 -7.18 12.74 -6.42
CA THR A 276 -6.48 11.58 -5.86
C THR A 276 -5.23 12.04 -5.10
N PRO A 277 -4.67 11.22 -4.19
CA PRO A 277 -3.44 11.56 -3.49
C PRO A 277 -2.28 11.96 -4.42
N SER A 278 -2.08 11.29 -5.56
CA SER A 278 -1.09 11.69 -6.57
C SER A 278 -1.36 13.08 -7.16
N GLU A 279 -2.63 13.43 -7.38
CA GLU A 279 -3.00 14.75 -7.88
C GLU A 279 -2.75 15.83 -6.83
N VAL A 280 -2.99 15.55 -5.55
CA VAL A 280 -2.64 16.44 -4.44
C VAL A 280 -1.13 16.68 -4.40
N VAL A 281 -0.33 15.61 -4.42
CA VAL A 281 1.14 15.69 -4.38
C VAL A 281 1.71 16.47 -5.58
N SER A 282 1.08 16.39 -6.75
CA SER A 282 1.54 17.13 -7.94
C SER A 282 1.09 18.59 -7.96
N LYS A 283 -0.14 18.90 -7.51
CA LYS A 283 -0.73 20.24 -7.58
C LYS A 283 -0.38 21.13 -6.39
N CYS A 284 -0.29 20.56 -5.19
CA CYS A 284 -0.08 21.32 -3.95
C CYS A 284 1.41 21.40 -3.61
N LYS A 285 1.88 22.58 -3.20
CA LYS A 285 3.22 22.76 -2.62
C LYS A 285 3.16 22.41 -1.14
N ALA A 286 4.27 21.88 -0.62
CA ALA A 286 4.41 21.76 0.83
C ALA A 286 4.43 23.17 1.43
N VAL A 287 3.59 23.42 2.42
CA VAL A 287 3.50 24.73 3.08
C VAL A 287 4.58 24.91 4.14
N ASP A 288 5.02 23.80 4.73
CA ASP A 288 6.05 23.75 5.76
C ASP A 288 6.60 22.32 5.87
N THR A 289 7.61 22.13 6.71
CA THR A 289 8.08 20.82 7.17
C THR A 289 7.30 20.34 8.39
N LEU A 290 7.05 19.04 8.48
CA LEU A 290 6.48 18.39 9.66
C LEU A 290 7.51 17.42 10.25
N GLU A 291 7.87 17.64 11.50
CA GLU A 291 8.75 16.78 12.28
C GLU A 291 7.91 15.84 13.15
N VAL A 292 8.22 14.54 13.10
CA VAL A 292 7.53 13.48 13.82
C VAL A 292 8.58 12.52 14.40
N LEU A 293 9.00 12.81 15.62
CA LEU A 293 10.10 12.11 16.30
C LEU A 293 9.74 10.69 16.74
N HIS A 294 8.47 10.44 17.06
CA HIS A 294 8.00 9.15 17.55
C HIS A 294 6.89 8.62 16.65
N PRO A 295 6.79 7.29 16.46
CA PRO A 295 5.75 6.69 15.64
C PRO A 295 4.34 7.10 16.06
N ILE A 296 3.63 7.76 15.15
CA ILE A 296 2.20 8.07 15.29
C ILE A 296 1.36 7.06 14.52
N SER A 297 0.08 6.97 14.84
CA SER A 297 -0.91 6.18 14.11
C SER A 297 -2.28 6.82 14.22
N TRP A 298 -3.21 6.43 13.35
CA TRP A 298 -4.60 6.85 13.41
C TRP A 298 -5.46 6.16 14.48
N ALA A 299 -4.91 5.13 15.14
CA ALA A 299 -5.64 4.37 16.16
C ALA A 299 -5.67 5.09 17.51
N ASP A 300 -6.76 4.84 18.24
CA ASP A 300 -7.00 5.25 19.62
C ASP A 300 -6.85 6.75 19.89
N GLU A 301 -7.25 7.22 21.07
CA GLU A 301 -7.15 8.65 21.41
C GLU A 301 -5.70 9.17 21.41
N ALA A 302 -4.75 8.32 21.79
CA ALA A 302 -3.33 8.69 21.90
C ALA A 302 -2.68 9.01 20.55
N ARG A 303 -3.21 8.47 19.44
CA ARG A 303 -2.65 8.60 18.08
C ARG A 303 -1.18 8.17 17.99
N ASP A 304 -0.85 7.08 18.67
CA ASP A 304 0.47 6.46 18.71
C ASP A 304 0.39 4.95 18.42
N ILE A 305 1.50 4.24 18.52
CA ILE A 305 1.57 2.79 18.27
C ILE A 305 1.15 1.91 19.46
N SER A 306 0.66 2.49 20.56
CA SER A 306 0.33 1.73 21.77
C SER A 306 -0.86 0.77 21.60
N ALA A 307 -1.65 0.92 20.54
CA ALA A 307 -2.68 -0.06 20.17
C ALA A 307 -2.09 -1.44 19.83
N TRP A 308 -0.84 -1.50 19.35
CA TRP A 308 -0.16 -2.74 18.97
C TRP A 308 1.09 -3.04 19.80
N LEU A 309 1.74 -2.03 20.39
CA LEU A 309 3.00 -2.17 21.14
C LEU A 309 2.96 -1.47 22.51
N GLY A 310 1.76 -1.37 23.11
CA GLY A 310 1.54 -0.67 24.38
C GLY A 310 1.78 -1.50 25.65
N ASN A 311 1.90 -2.82 25.55
CA ASN A 311 2.07 -3.69 26.73
C ASN A 311 3.12 -4.81 26.52
N LYS A 312 3.42 -5.54 27.60
CA LYS A 312 4.46 -6.60 27.59
C LYS A 312 4.11 -7.79 26.68
N LEU A 313 2.84 -8.18 26.58
CA LEU A 313 2.41 -9.32 25.75
C LEU A 313 2.67 -9.01 24.27
N GLN A 314 2.25 -7.82 23.86
CA GLN A 314 2.46 -7.28 22.52
C GLN A 314 3.94 -7.19 22.16
N ASN A 315 4.75 -6.58 23.02
CA ASN A 315 6.18 -6.40 22.78
C ASN A 315 6.93 -7.74 22.71
N GLU A 316 6.59 -8.71 23.58
CA GLU A 316 7.18 -10.06 23.55
C GLU A 316 6.84 -10.78 22.24
N ALA A 317 5.57 -10.79 21.83
CA ALA A 317 5.13 -11.42 20.59
C ALA A 317 5.81 -10.80 19.37
N PHE A 318 5.88 -9.46 19.33
CA PHE A 318 6.51 -8.71 18.25
C PHE A 318 8.01 -8.99 18.16
N GLN A 319 8.75 -8.87 19.27
CA GLN A 319 10.19 -9.15 19.30
C GLN A 319 10.49 -10.60 18.95
N LYS A 320 9.68 -11.55 19.45
CA LYS A 320 9.86 -12.97 19.16
C LYS A 320 9.66 -13.28 17.67
N LEU A 321 8.65 -12.68 17.03
CA LEU A 321 8.41 -12.85 15.60
C LEU A 321 9.60 -12.36 14.79
N TYR A 322 10.04 -11.12 14.99
CA TYR A 322 11.14 -10.54 14.20
C TYR A 322 12.51 -11.11 14.55
N SER A 323 12.67 -11.80 15.69
CA SER A 323 13.93 -12.51 16.04
C SER A 323 14.34 -13.62 15.06
N VAL A 324 13.42 -14.09 14.21
CA VAL A 324 13.69 -15.10 13.19
C VAL A 324 13.67 -14.56 11.76
N SER A 325 13.52 -13.24 11.55
CA SER A 325 13.36 -12.67 10.21
C SER A 325 14.53 -12.97 9.27
N GLU A 326 15.78 -12.88 9.76
CA GLU A 326 16.97 -13.23 9.00
C GLU A 326 16.96 -14.70 8.54
N ARG A 327 16.56 -15.61 9.43
CA ARG A 327 16.48 -17.05 9.11
C ARG A 327 15.40 -17.31 8.06
N VAL A 328 14.24 -16.70 8.20
CA VAL A 328 13.15 -16.82 7.23
C VAL A 328 13.57 -16.30 5.85
N ARG A 329 14.34 -15.21 5.77
CA ARG A 329 14.89 -14.72 4.50
C ARG A 329 15.79 -15.73 3.81
N LEU A 330 16.54 -16.54 4.58
CA LEU A 330 17.38 -17.60 4.05
C LEU A 330 16.54 -18.79 3.55
N CYS A 331 15.35 -19.03 4.09
CA CYS A 331 14.47 -20.12 3.67
C CYS A 331 14.05 -20.00 2.20
N SER A 332 13.87 -21.15 1.53
CA SER A 332 13.29 -21.25 0.20
C SER A 332 11.90 -21.87 0.19
N ASP A 333 11.44 -22.42 1.33
CA ASP A 333 10.11 -23.00 1.45
C ASP A 333 9.01 -21.94 1.27
N ARG A 334 8.18 -22.13 0.25
CA ARG A 334 7.12 -21.19 -0.11
C ARG A 334 6.02 -21.10 0.95
N ARG A 335 5.65 -22.22 1.57
CA ARG A 335 4.59 -22.24 2.57
C ARG A 335 5.05 -21.55 3.85
N LEU A 336 6.30 -21.79 4.26
CA LEU A 336 6.91 -21.10 5.39
C LEU A 336 6.99 -19.59 5.16
N LYS A 337 7.31 -19.13 3.93
CA LYS A 337 7.28 -17.69 3.59
C LYS A 337 5.87 -17.09 3.62
N GLN A 338 4.87 -17.85 3.19
CA GLN A 338 3.48 -17.42 3.29
C GLN A 338 3.07 -17.31 4.77
N ASP A 339 3.42 -18.29 5.59
CA ASP A 339 3.13 -18.25 7.02
C ASP A 339 3.83 -17.07 7.70
N TRP A 340 5.08 -16.80 7.34
CA TRP A 340 5.81 -15.60 7.77
C TRP A 340 5.06 -14.31 7.46
N GLN A 341 4.48 -14.18 6.26
CA GLN A 341 3.71 -12.99 5.90
C GLN A 341 2.47 -12.89 6.77
N TYR A 342 1.67 -13.96 6.87
CA TYR A 342 0.40 -13.88 7.60
C TYR A 342 0.59 -13.62 9.09
N LEU A 343 1.62 -14.21 9.72
CA LEU A 343 1.91 -14.00 11.14
C LEU A 343 2.36 -12.57 11.49
N GLN A 344 2.74 -11.77 10.50
CA GLN A 344 3.14 -10.37 10.69
C GLN A 344 1.97 -9.37 10.70
N GLY A 345 0.73 -9.81 10.43
CA GLY A 345 -0.44 -8.93 10.41
C GLY A 345 -0.62 -8.17 11.72
N SER A 346 -0.83 -6.84 11.63
CA SER A 346 -0.95 -5.96 12.80
C SER A 346 -2.05 -6.40 13.76
N ASP A 347 -3.14 -6.99 13.24
CA ASP A 347 -4.30 -7.47 14.00
C ASP A 347 -3.92 -8.43 15.13
N HIS A 348 -2.93 -9.29 14.90
CA HIS A 348 -2.51 -10.24 15.93
C HIS A 348 -2.02 -9.53 17.20
N PHE A 349 -1.27 -8.43 17.05
CA PHE A 349 -0.84 -7.61 18.18
C PHE A 349 -1.99 -6.75 18.72
N PHE A 350 -2.89 -6.29 17.85
CA PHE A 350 -4.07 -5.52 18.24
C PHE A 350 -4.98 -6.31 19.20
N TYR A 351 -5.15 -7.62 18.97
CA TYR A 351 -5.93 -8.51 19.82
C TYR A 351 -5.31 -8.72 21.21
N MET A 352 -4.02 -8.44 21.38
CA MET A 352 -3.30 -8.54 22.65
C MET A 352 -3.32 -7.24 23.46
N SER A 353 -4.04 -6.21 23.02
CA SER A 353 -4.15 -4.94 23.72
C SER A 353 -4.89 -5.08 25.06
N THR A 354 -4.36 -4.43 26.09
CA THR A 354 -4.96 -4.42 27.44
C THR A 354 -5.59 -3.07 27.77
N LYS A 355 -5.87 -2.24 26.74
CA LYS A 355 -6.50 -0.93 26.93
C LYS A 355 -7.92 -1.05 27.48
N HIS A 356 -8.39 0.01 28.11
CA HIS A 356 -9.70 0.08 28.79
C HIS A 356 -10.59 1.15 28.14
N MET A 357 -11.83 1.30 28.62
CA MET A 357 -12.79 2.32 28.17
C MET A 357 -13.11 2.22 26.67
N ALA A 358 -13.22 3.34 25.94
CA ALA A 358 -13.62 3.36 24.54
C ALA A 358 -12.65 2.59 23.64
N ASP A 359 -11.35 2.77 23.84
CA ASP A 359 -10.30 2.02 23.13
C ASP A 359 -10.45 0.52 23.41
N GLY A 360 -10.60 0.14 24.69
CA GLY A 360 -10.82 -1.25 25.09
C GLY A 360 -12.06 -1.89 24.46
N ALA A 361 -13.15 -1.13 24.31
CA ALA A 361 -14.38 -1.60 23.66
C ALA A 361 -14.17 -1.85 22.15
N ALA A 362 -13.41 -0.98 21.47
CA ALA A 362 -13.04 -1.20 20.08
C ALA A 362 -12.17 -2.46 19.92
N HIS A 363 -11.15 -2.63 20.75
CA HIS A 363 -10.31 -3.84 20.75
C HIS A 363 -11.13 -5.13 20.97
N ALA A 364 -12.06 -5.12 21.92
CA ALA A 364 -12.93 -6.26 22.19
C ALA A 364 -13.90 -6.56 21.03
N MET A 365 -14.40 -5.53 20.34
CA MET A 365 -15.34 -5.69 19.22
C MET A 365 -14.70 -6.37 18.00
N PHE A 366 -13.41 -6.14 17.76
CA PHE A 366 -12.71 -6.70 16.58
C PHE A 366 -11.89 -7.96 16.89
N SER A 367 -11.72 -8.32 18.17
CA SER A 367 -10.96 -9.51 18.58
C SER A 367 -11.80 -10.78 18.42
N PRO A 368 -11.25 -11.87 17.82
CA PRO A 368 -11.88 -13.18 17.84
C PRO A 368 -11.68 -13.94 19.17
N TYR A 369 -10.95 -13.36 20.12
CA TYR A 369 -10.63 -13.95 21.43
C TYR A 369 -11.39 -13.25 22.56
N GLU A 370 -11.74 -14.00 23.61
CA GLU A 370 -12.45 -13.46 24.77
C GLU A 370 -11.56 -12.53 25.61
N THR A 371 -10.25 -12.80 25.64
CA THR A 371 -9.29 -11.98 26.39
C THR A 371 -7.97 -11.76 25.63
N PRO A 372 -7.25 -10.66 25.92
CA PRO A 372 -5.91 -10.42 25.38
C PRO A 372 -4.89 -11.53 25.70
N PHE A 373 -5.06 -12.21 26.84
CA PHE A 373 -4.20 -13.31 27.25
C PHE A 373 -4.44 -14.57 26.41
N GLU A 374 -5.69 -14.84 26.01
CA GLU A 374 -5.99 -15.92 25.07
C GLU A 374 -5.42 -15.63 23.68
N ALA A 375 -5.56 -14.39 23.19
CA ALA A 375 -4.95 -13.97 21.93
C ALA A 375 -3.43 -14.18 21.94
N PHE A 376 -2.76 -13.73 23.00
CA PHE A 376 -1.32 -13.91 23.20
C PHE A 376 -0.95 -15.41 23.25
N THR A 377 -1.64 -16.20 24.07
CA THR A 377 -1.34 -17.63 24.22
C THR A 377 -1.50 -18.39 22.91
N ASN A 378 -2.57 -18.11 22.15
CA ASN A 378 -2.81 -18.74 20.85
C ASN A 378 -1.71 -18.37 19.86
N TYR A 379 -1.40 -17.08 19.74
CA TYR A 379 -0.36 -16.58 18.84
C TYR A 379 1.01 -17.14 19.18
N MET A 380 1.38 -17.19 20.47
CA MET A 380 2.68 -17.70 20.89
C MET A 380 2.83 -19.21 20.66
N ASN A 381 1.75 -19.99 20.74
CA ASN A 381 1.81 -21.42 20.38
C ASN A 381 2.03 -21.59 18.87
N VAL A 382 1.31 -20.82 18.04
CA VAL A 382 1.51 -20.81 16.58
C VAL A 382 2.93 -20.39 16.24
N LEU A 383 3.41 -19.29 16.85
CA LEU A 383 4.75 -18.78 16.63
C LEU A 383 5.83 -19.77 17.09
N ALA A 384 5.60 -20.51 18.17
CA ALA A 384 6.52 -21.56 18.61
C ALA A 384 6.66 -22.68 17.58
N ASP A 385 5.55 -23.19 17.02
CA ASP A 385 5.59 -24.18 15.94
C ASP A 385 6.26 -23.61 14.68
N PHE A 386 5.91 -22.39 14.30
CA PHE A 386 6.53 -21.71 13.16
C PHE A 386 8.05 -21.60 13.33
N ILE A 387 8.54 -21.21 14.51
CA ILE A 387 9.97 -21.10 14.80
C ILE A 387 10.66 -22.46 14.70
N VAL A 388 10.05 -23.53 15.22
CA VAL A 388 10.59 -24.89 15.07
C VAL A 388 10.78 -25.23 13.59
N ARG A 389 9.77 -24.95 12.75
CA ARG A 389 9.87 -25.18 11.29
C ARG A 389 10.96 -24.33 10.64
N VAL A 390 11.17 -23.09 11.08
CA VAL A 390 12.26 -22.22 10.60
C VAL A 390 13.62 -22.83 10.97
N GLU A 391 13.76 -23.29 12.20
CA GLU A 391 14.98 -23.92 12.71
C GLU A 391 15.27 -25.27 12.03
N GLU A 392 14.25 -26.03 11.63
CA GLU A 392 14.44 -27.27 10.87
C GLU A 392 15.01 -27.03 9.46
N GLN A 393 14.67 -25.90 8.83
CA GLN A 393 15.25 -25.52 7.54
C GLN A 393 16.72 -25.08 7.69
N TYR A 394 17.12 -24.60 8.87
CA TYR A 394 18.49 -24.17 9.21
C TYR A 394 18.88 -24.57 10.64
N PRO A 395 19.30 -25.83 10.87
CA PRO A 395 19.51 -26.37 12.21
C PRO A 395 20.56 -25.62 13.03
N LEU A 396 20.22 -25.38 14.30
CA LEU A 396 21.15 -24.94 15.34
C LEU A 396 22.06 -26.10 15.75
N SER A 397 23.16 -26.35 15.02
CA SER A 397 24.30 -27.04 15.62
C SER A 397 25.27 -26.00 16.20
N ILE A 398 25.83 -26.33 17.37
CA ILE A 398 26.61 -25.47 18.28
C ILE A 398 27.92 -24.89 17.67
N GLU A 399 28.22 -25.17 16.40
CA GLU A 399 29.41 -24.67 15.68
C GLU A 399 29.13 -23.43 14.80
N ASN A 400 27.94 -22.81 14.90
CA ASN A 400 27.37 -22.07 13.77
C ASN A 400 27.13 -20.56 13.95
N GLU A 401 27.51 -19.89 15.05
CA GLU A 401 27.44 -18.41 15.07
C GLU A 401 28.47 -17.79 14.10
N GLU A 402 29.70 -18.29 14.12
CA GLU A 402 30.73 -17.90 13.16
C GLU A 402 30.35 -18.33 11.74
N LEU A 403 29.87 -19.57 11.56
CA LEU A 403 29.50 -20.08 10.24
C LEU A 403 28.23 -19.40 9.68
N ASN A 404 27.25 -19.01 10.49
CA ASN A 404 26.12 -18.17 10.05
C ASN A 404 26.60 -16.76 9.67
N SER A 405 27.49 -16.14 10.46
CA SER A 405 28.09 -14.85 10.09
C SER A 405 28.88 -14.93 8.78
N LEU A 406 29.58 -16.05 8.55
CA LEU A 406 30.34 -16.34 7.34
C LEU A 406 29.42 -16.62 6.16
N LEU A 407 28.33 -17.38 6.33
CA LEU A 407 27.33 -17.64 5.29
C LEU A 407 26.62 -16.35 4.88
N THR A 408 26.26 -15.51 5.83
CA THR A 408 25.73 -14.15 5.58
C THR A 408 26.74 -13.30 4.83
N THR A 409 28.02 -13.34 5.24
CA THR A 409 29.10 -12.62 4.54
C THR A 409 29.28 -13.12 3.10
N ILE A 410 29.34 -14.44 2.89
CA ILE A 410 29.49 -15.08 1.59
C ILE A 410 28.31 -14.72 0.68
N ARG A 411 27.08 -14.69 1.21
CA ARG A 411 25.90 -14.34 0.44
C ARG A 411 25.87 -12.84 0.09
N ASN A 412 26.21 -11.97 1.03
CA ASN A 412 26.35 -10.54 0.76
C ASN A 412 27.41 -10.27 -0.30
N GLN A 413 28.57 -10.95 -0.20
CA GLN A 413 29.61 -10.91 -1.22
C GLN A 413 29.13 -11.46 -2.56
N ALA A 414 28.36 -12.55 -2.58
CA ALA A 414 27.80 -13.09 -3.82
C ALA A 414 26.83 -12.10 -4.49
N THR A 415 25.99 -11.42 -3.72
CA THR A 415 25.09 -10.38 -4.21
C THR A 415 25.86 -9.15 -4.73
N GLU A 416 26.91 -8.73 -4.02
CA GLU A 416 27.80 -7.65 -4.45
C GLU A 416 28.54 -8.03 -5.74
N ILE A 417 29.06 -9.25 -5.83
CA ILE A 417 29.69 -9.78 -7.05
C ILE A 417 28.69 -9.80 -8.21
N GLU A 418 27.44 -10.18 -7.99
CA GLU A 418 26.41 -10.16 -9.03
C GLU A 418 26.12 -8.72 -9.51
N ALA A 419 26.05 -7.76 -8.59
CA ALA A 419 25.86 -6.35 -8.91
C ALA A 419 27.05 -5.78 -9.70
N LEU A 420 28.28 -6.03 -9.24
CA LEU A 420 29.51 -5.62 -9.91
C LEU A 420 29.64 -6.28 -11.30
N ASN A 421 29.26 -7.55 -11.44
CA ASN A 421 29.26 -8.22 -12.74
C ASN A 421 28.26 -7.59 -13.72
N LYS A 422 27.08 -7.18 -13.25
CA LYS A 422 26.12 -6.42 -14.07
C LYS A 422 26.70 -5.06 -14.48
N GLU A 423 27.38 -4.36 -13.57
CA GLU A 423 28.03 -3.08 -13.85
C GLU A 423 29.18 -3.23 -14.85
N VAL A 424 30.07 -4.22 -14.67
CA VAL A 424 31.15 -4.55 -15.61
C VAL A 424 30.60 -4.88 -16.99
N THR A 425 29.51 -5.65 -17.06
CA THR A 425 28.85 -5.98 -18.33
C THR A 425 28.31 -4.71 -19.00
N SER A 426 27.65 -3.83 -18.24
CA SER A 426 27.18 -2.53 -18.73
C SER A 426 28.33 -1.66 -19.26
N MET A 427 29.43 -1.56 -18.51
CA MET A 427 30.62 -0.80 -18.93
C MET A 427 31.27 -1.38 -20.18
N ARG A 428 31.36 -2.71 -20.31
CA ARG A 428 31.87 -3.37 -21.52
C ARG A 428 31.01 -3.05 -22.74
N ASN A 429 29.70 -3.13 -22.61
CA ASN A 429 28.78 -2.77 -23.70
C ASN A 429 28.92 -1.29 -24.09
N ASN A 430 29.08 -0.40 -23.11
CA ASN A 430 29.30 1.02 -23.37
C ASN A 430 30.65 1.29 -24.08
N LEU A 431 31.70 0.56 -23.72
CA LEU A 431 33.00 0.60 -24.38
C LEU A 431 32.95 0.07 -25.81
N GLU A 432 32.24 -1.04 -26.05
CA GLU A 432 32.02 -1.57 -27.39
C GLU A 432 31.27 -0.55 -28.27
N HIS A 433 30.18 0.02 -27.75
CA HIS A 433 29.43 1.06 -28.45
C HIS A 433 30.28 2.31 -28.73
N TYR A 434 31.12 2.72 -27.78
CA TYR A 434 32.05 3.85 -27.96
C TYR A 434 33.10 3.55 -29.04
N ASN A 435 33.65 2.33 -29.06
CA ASN A 435 34.63 1.91 -30.05
C ASN A 435 34.01 1.80 -31.45
N GLU A 436 32.77 1.29 -31.56
CA GLU A 436 32.00 1.27 -32.80
C GLU A 436 31.74 2.70 -33.31
N GLU A 437 31.31 3.62 -32.44
CA GLU A 437 31.15 5.04 -32.80
C GLU A 437 32.48 5.68 -33.23
N HIS A 438 33.59 5.37 -32.55
CA HIS A 438 34.90 5.90 -32.90
C HIS A 438 35.38 5.37 -34.26
N ALA A 439 35.21 4.08 -34.53
CA ALA A 439 35.54 3.46 -35.81
C ALA A 439 34.68 4.04 -36.96
N LEU A 440 33.39 4.29 -36.72
CA LEU A 440 32.51 4.97 -37.68
C LEU A 440 32.95 6.43 -37.95
N ARG A 441 33.45 7.13 -36.92
CA ARG A 441 33.99 8.50 -37.03
C ARG A 441 35.36 8.57 -37.72
N GLU A 442 36.18 7.52 -37.63
CA GLU A 442 37.44 7.43 -38.36
C GLU A 442 37.24 7.00 -39.82
N ALA A 443 36.34 6.05 -40.08
CA ALA A 443 35.97 5.67 -41.44
C ALA A 443 35.36 6.83 -42.26
N THR A 444 34.66 7.75 -41.59
CA THR A 444 34.15 8.99 -42.22
C THR A 444 35.21 10.06 -42.43
N LYS A 445 36.37 9.99 -41.74
CA LYS A 445 37.53 10.88 -41.98
C LYS A 445 38.47 10.37 -43.08
N GLU A 446 38.50 9.05 -43.33
CA GLU A 446 39.38 8.43 -44.32
C GLU A 446 38.79 8.30 -45.73
N THR A 447 37.62 8.90 -46.02
CA THR A 447 37.11 8.96 -47.41
C THR A 447 37.47 10.31 -48.03
N PRO A 448 38.44 10.42 -48.96
CA PRO A 448 38.69 11.67 -49.66
C PRO A 448 37.58 11.90 -50.69
N GLU A 449 36.91 13.06 -50.60
CA GLU A 449 36.05 13.59 -51.66
C GLU A 449 36.84 13.70 -52.98
N GLN A 450 36.68 12.73 -53.89
CA GLN A 450 37.01 12.95 -55.28
C GLN A 450 35.88 13.74 -55.95
N LYS A 451 36.07 15.05 -56.03
CA LYS A 451 35.41 15.91 -57.01
C LYS A 451 35.94 15.57 -58.40
N THR A 452 35.06 15.17 -59.30
CA THR A 452 35.25 15.36 -60.75
C THR A 452 33.96 15.92 -61.35
N ASP A 453 34.01 17.19 -61.73
CA ASP A 453 33.11 17.82 -62.70
C ASP A 453 33.33 17.21 -64.09
N GLU A 454 32.26 16.90 -64.83
CA GLU A 454 31.99 17.49 -66.15
C GLU A 454 30.70 16.95 -66.84
N LYS A 455 29.83 17.92 -67.18
CA LYS A 455 28.99 18.12 -68.39
C LYS A 455 28.08 17.00 -68.98
N LYS A 456 26.77 17.35 -68.96
CA LYS A 456 25.72 17.24 -70.01
C LYS A 456 25.92 16.23 -71.15
N VAL A 457 24.90 15.39 -71.42
CA VAL A 457 24.12 15.32 -72.69
C VAL A 457 22.87 14.43 -72.54
N ALA A 458 21.89 14.74 -73.40
CA ALA A 458 20.48 14.40 -73.45
C ALA A 458 20.02 12.93 -73.50
N LYS A 459 18.77 12.78 -73.03
CA LYS A 459 17.70 11.81 -73.35
C LYS A 459 17.96 10.83 -74.50
N LYS A 460 17.66 9.54 -74.24
CA LYS A 460 16.80 8.74 -75.12
C LYS A 460 16.06 7.62 -74.37
N LYS A 461 14.74 7.58 -74.56
CA LYS A 461 13.86 6.41 -74.37
C LYS A 461 14.44 5.22 -75.17
N THR A 462 14.31 3.98 -74.70
CA THR A 462 13.21 3.03 -75.03
C THR A 462 13.44 1.66 -74.34
N THR A 463 12.42 1.21 -73.59
CA THR A 463 11.81 -0.14 -73.54
C THR A 463 12.67 -1.42 -73.64
N VAL A 464 12.45 -2.38 -72.73
CA VAL A 464 11.61 -3.60 -72.95
C VAL A 464 11.85 -4.66 -71.83
N LYS A 465 10.74 -5.11 -71.22
CA LYS A 465 10.41 -6.43 -70.58
C LYS A 465 11.29 -6.95 -69.45
N LYS A 466 10.85 -7.78 -68.49
CA LYS A 466 9.58 -8.37 -67.99
C LYS A 466 10.07 -9.57 -67.17
N ALA A 467 9.70 -9.70 -65.89
CA ALA A 467 9.30 -10.96 -65.26
C ALA A 467 9.12 -10.80 -63.75
N THR A 468 7.88 -10.55 -63.37
CA THR A 468 7.30 -10.92 -62.08
C THR A 468 7.26 -12.45 -61.96
N LYS A 469 7.58 -13.01 -60.79
CA LYS A 469 6.88 -14.19 -60.26
C LYS A 469 6.83 -14.16 -58.73
N LYS A 470 5.66 -13.76 -58.23
CA LYS A 470 5.03 -14.25 -56.99
C LYS A 470 4.67 -15.72 -57.16
N ALA A 471 4.74 -16.50 -56.08
CA ALA A 471 3.80 -17.55 -55.67
C ALA A 471 4.36 -18.19 -54.38
N SER A 472 3.79 -17.93 -53.20
CA SER A 472 2.62 -18.58 -52.55
C SER A 472 3.01 -19.84 -51.80
N LYS A 473 2.83 -19.88 -50.47
CA LYS A 473 1.74 -20.59 -49.75
C LYS A 473 1.58 -22.04 -50.23
N THR A 474 1.58 -23.05 -49.36
CA THR A 474 0.56 -23.38 -48.33
C THR A 474 1.18 -24.52 -47.48
N LYS A 475 0.89 -24.68 -46.19
CA LYS A 475 -0.35 -25.21 -45.62
C LYS A 475 -0.43 -24.88 -44.13
#